data_AF-A0A2L0EQY0-F1
#
_entry.id   AF-A0A2L0EQY0-F1
#
_cell.length_a   1.000
_cell.length_b   1.000
_cell.length_c   1.000
_cell.angle_alpha   90.00
_cell.angle_beta   90.00
_cell.angle_gamma   90.00
#
_symmetry.space_group_name_H-M   'P 1'
#
loop_
_entity.id
_entity.type
_entity.pdbx_description
1 polymer ?
#
loop_
_entity_poly.entity_id
_entity_poly.type
_entity_poly.pdbx_seq_one_letter_code
_entity_poly.pdbx_strand_id
1 'polypeptide(L)'
;MVSALAPRIAAVTSRLLDSVRDVGRFDLIEALAHPLPVIVIAELLGIPAADQATFRGWTDAILSIGEQDPQAQLDQATMNRVGAIVRELNGYLLSHIQQRRARPDDGLISRLLAAEVDGSRLDDEEIVGVVGLLLNAGHITTTALLGNAILCLDEHPAAAAERIMKRITDMEPRI
;
A
#
# COMPACT_ATOMS: atom_id res chain seq x y z
N MET A 1 -9.50 13.73 -3.04
CA MET A 1 -9.38 12.26 -3.18
C MET A 1 -8.39 11.70 -2.16
N VAL A 2 -7.11 12.08 -2.21
CA VAL A 2 -6.11 11.63 -1.20
C VAL A 2 -6.41 12.15 0.20
N SER A 3 -6.78 13.42 0.35
CA SER A 3 -7.17 14.00 1.65
C SER A 3 -8.35 13.28 2.32
N ALA A 4 -9.29 12.76 1.52
CA ALA A 4 -10.43 12.00 2.01
C ALA A 4 -10.04 10.63 2.58
N LEU A 5 -8.83 10.14 2.30
CA LEU A 5 -8.32 8.91 2.89
C LEU A 5 -7.80 9.12 4.31
N ALA A 6 -7.57 10.36 4.77
CA ALA A 6 -6.96 10.61 6.08
C ALA A 6 -7.74 9.96 7.25
N PRO A 7 -9.08 10.08 7.36
CA PRO A 7 -9.84 9.37 8.40
C PRO A 7 -9.70 7.85 8.29
N ARG A 8 -9.62 7.33 7.06
CA ARG A 8 -9.49 5.89 6.83
C ARG A 8 -8.11 5.38 7.21
N ILE A 9 -7.05 6.08 6.80
CA ILE A 9 -5.66 5.78 7.15
C ILE A 9 -5.51 5.77 8.67
N ALA A 10 -6.05 6.79 9.37
CA ALA A 10 -6.06 6.83 10.83
C ALA A 10 -6.75 5.60 11.44
N ALA A 11 -7.92 5.19 10.92
CA ALA A 11 -8.61 4.00 11.39
C ALA A 11 -7.81 2.70 11.13
N VAL A 12 -7.12 2.59 9.99
CA VAL A 12 -6.25 1.44 9.70
C VAL A 12 -5.08 1.42 10.67
N THR A 13 -4.40 2.56 10.86
CA THR A 13 -3.30 2.72 11.82
C THR A 13 -3.72 2.36 13.24
N SER A 14 -4.86 2.86 13.73
CA SER A 14 -5.36 2.52 15.06
C SER A 14 -5.59 1.03 15.22
N ARG A 15 -6.27 0.37 14.27
CA ARG A 15 -6.50 -1.08 14.34
C ARG A 15 -5.19 -1.88 14.35
N LEU A 16 -4.22 -1.48 13.55
CA LEU A 16 -2.91 -2.14 13.51
C LEU A 16 -2.19 -2.00 14.85
N LEU A 17 -2.15 -0.80 15.43
CA LEU A 17 -1.53 -0.55 16.73
C LEU A 17 -2.30 -1.19 17.90
N ASP A 18 -3.62 -1.28 17.81
CA ASP A 18 -4.45 -1.94 18.81
C ASP A 18 -4.11 -3.43 18.94
N SER A 19 -3.66 -4.07 17.85
CA SER A 19 -3.27 -5.49 17.86
C SER A 19 -2.00 -5.78 18.67
N VAL A 20 -1.17 -4.77 18.92
CA VAL A 20 0.09 -4.87 19.67
C VAL A 20 0.08 -4.09 20.98
N ARG A 21 -1.06 -3.50 21.36
CA ARG A 21 -1.19 -2.60 22.51
C ARG A 21 -0.73 -3.21 23.84
N ASP A 22 -1.06 -4.48 24.07
CA ASP A 22 -0.74 -5.19 25.32
C ASP A 22 0.62 -5.90 25.26
N VAL A 23 1.35 -5.74 24.16
CA VAL A 23 2.67 -6.34 23.95
C VAL A 23 3.73 -5.31 24.36
N GLY A 24 4.55 -5.63 25.35
CA GLY A 24 5.55 -4.69 25.88
C GLY A 24 6.65 -4.28 24.88
N ARG A 25 6.86 -5.08 23.82
CA ARG A 25 7.77 -4.79 22.70
C ARG A 25 7.24 -5.45 21.43
N PHE A 26 7.28 -4.74 20.31
CA PHE A 26 6.86 -5.27 19.01
C PHE A 26 7.77 -4.72 17.91
N ASP A 27 7.78 -5.39 16.76
CA ASP A 27 8.43 -4.90 15.55
C ASP A 27 7.49 -3.91 14.84
N LEU A 28 7.89 -2.64 14.74
CA LEU A 28 7.11 -1.60 14.07
C LEU A 28 6.91 -1.89 12.57
N ILE A 29 7.91 -2.50 11.91
CA ILE A 29 7.83 -2.80 10.49
C ILE A 29 6.73 -3.81 10.24
N GLU A 30 6.74 -4.91 10.98
CA GLU A 30 5.71 -5.96 10.87
C GLU A 30 4.34 -5.48 11.35
N ALA A 31 4.28 -4.74 12.46
CA ALA A 31 3.02 -4.34 13.08
C ALA A 31 2.32 -3.17 12.38
N LEU A 32 3.06 -2.27 11.71
CA LEU A 32 2.49 -1.05 11.15
C LEU A 32 3.05 -0.69 9.78
N ALA A 33 4.37 -0.55 9.64
CA ALA A 33 4.95 0.11 8.46
C ALA A 33 4.72 -0.69 7.17
N HIS A 34 4.80 -2.01 7.24
CA HIS A 34 4.54 -2.94 6.14
C HIS A 34 3.04 -3.12 5.82
N PRO A 35 2.16 -3.45 6.80
CA PRO A 35 0.75 -3.70 6.49
C PRO A 35 -0.04 -2.45 6.09
N LEU A 36 0.31 -1.27 6.61
CA LEU A 36 -0.49 -0.05 6.40
C LEU A 36 -0.58 0.35 4.90
N PRO A 37 0.51 0.48 4.13
CA PRO A 37 0.44 0.83 2.72
C PRO A 37 -0.35 -0.19 1.89
N VAL A 38 -0.19 -1.49 2.16
CA VAL A 38 -0.87 -2.56 1.40
C VAL A 38 -2.39 -2.50 1.63
N ILE A 39 -2.82 -2.26 2.87
CA ILE A 39 -4.25 -2.13 3.18
C ILE A 39 -4.83 -0.90 2.50
N VAL A 40 -4.14 0.24 2.57
CA VAL A 40 -4.61 1.50 1.99
C VAL A 40 -4.74 1.41 0.47
N ILE A 41 -3.75 0.82 -0.22
CA ILE A 41 -3.82 0.69 -1.69
C ILE A 41 -4.87 -0.34 -2.12
N ALA A 42 -5.03 -1.46 -1.39
CA ALA A 42 -6.08 -2.44 -1.68
C ALA A 42 -7.49 -1.80 -1.59
N GLU A 43 -7.72 -0.95 -0.59
CA GLU A 43 -8.99 -0.22 -0.47
C GLU A 43 -9.16 0.85 -1.56
N LEU A 44 -8.09 1.55 -1.92
CA LEU A 44 -8.12 2.56 -2.99
C LEU A 44 -8.44 1.93 -4.36
N LEU A 45 -7.96 0.72 -4.61
CA LEU A 45 -8.26 -0.09 -5.78
C LEU A 45 -9.65 -0.75 -5.72
N GLY A 46 -10.33 -0.66 -4.58
CA GLY A 46 -11.64 -1.27 -4.37
C GLY A 46 -11.57 -2.80 -4.35
N ILE A 47 -10.48 -3.37 -3.82
CA ILE A 47 -10.36 -4.81 -3.59
C ILE A 47 -11.35 -5.22 -2.49
N PRO A 48 -12.24 -6.20 -2.73
CA PRO A 48 -13.20 -6.68 -1.75
C PRO A 48 -12.51 -7.16 -0.46
N ALA A 49 -13.14 -6.93 0.68
CA ALA A 49 -12.60 -7.33 1.99
C ALA A 49 -12.23 -8.81 2.07
N ALA A 50 -13.01 -9.68 1.41
CA ALA A 50 -12.76 -11.12 1.33
C ALA A 50 -11.45 -11.48 0.60
N ASP A 51 -11.04 -10.65 -0.36
CA ASP A 51 -9.88 -10.92 -1.20
C ASP A 51 -8.61 -10.24 -0.68
N GLN A 52 -8.72 -9.33 0.29
CA GLN A 52 -7.58 -8.57 0.79
C GLN A 52 -6.45 -9.44 1.36
N ALA A 53 -6.75 -10.61 1.93
CA ALA A 53 -5.73 -11.53 2.42
C ALA A 53 -4.92 -12.14 1.27
N THR A 54 -5.61 -12.57 0.20
CA THR A 54 -4.98 -13.08 -1.03
C THR A 54 -4.15 -11.99 -1.70
N PHE A 55 -4.71 -10.78 -1.82
CA PHE A 55 -4.04 -9.62 -2.39
C PHE A 55 -2.75 -9.26 -1.64
N ARG A 56 -2.80 -9.28 -0.29
CA ARG A 56 -1.60 -9.11 0.54
C ARG A 56 -0.57 -10.19 0.24
N GLY A 57 -0.97 -11.47 0.20
CA GLY A 57 -0.06 -12.58 -0.09
C GLY A 57 0.67 -12.45 -1.43
N TRP A 58 -0.02 -12.02 -2.49
CA TRP A 58 0.63 -11.72 -3.77
C TRP A 58 1.60 -10.55 -3.67
N THR A 59 1.18 -9.46 -3.01
CA THR A 59 1.98 -8.23 -2.86
C THR A 59 3.25 -8.50 -2.06
N ASP A 60 3.15 -9.16 -0.92
CA ASP A 60 4.27 -9.50 -0.04
C ASP A 60 5.30 -10.38 -0.76
N ALA A 61 4.82 -11.37 -1.53
CA ALA A 61 5.71 -12.25 -2.28
C ALA A 61 6.45 -11.50 -3.40
N ILE A 62 5.83 -10.52 -4.06
CA ILE A 62 6.49 -9.68 -5.08
C ILE A 62 7.54 -8.77 -4.43
N LEU A 63 7.21 -8.18 -3.28
CA LEU A 63 8.10 -7.24 -2.59
C LEU A 63 9.31 -7.91 -1.94
N SER A 64 9.15 -9.12 -1.41
CA SER A 64 10.26 -9.90 -0.79
C SER A 64 11.45 -10.15 -1.73
N ILE A 65 11.22 -10.04 -3.05
CA ILE A 65 12.24 -10.18 -4.08
C ILE A 65 13.01 -8.87 -4.26
N GLY A 66 12.30 -7.74 -4.20
CA GLY A 66 12.90 -6.40 -4.31
C GLY A 66 13.80 -6.05 -3.12
N GLU A 67 13.63 -6.76 -2.00
CA GLU A 67 14.51 -6.67 -0.82
C GLU A 67 15.80 -7.49 -0.95
N GLN A 68 15.89 -8.38 -1.93
CA GLN A 68 17.11 -9.15 -2.19
C GLN A 68 18.18 -8.24 -2.81
N ASP A 69 19.45 -8.62 -2.64
CA ASP A 69 20.58 -7.94 -3.30
C ASP A 69 20.30 -7.84 -4.81
N PRO A 70 20.32 -6.64 -5.42
CA PRO A 70 20.12 -6.47 -6.86
C PRO A 70 21.12 -7.27 -7.71
N GLN A 71 22.25 -7.68 -7.14
CA GLN A 71 23.27 -8.52 -7.78
C GLN A 71 23.04 -10.02 -7.55
N ALA A 72 22.16 -10.41 -6.63
CA ALA A 72 21.81 -11.81 -6.41
C ALA A 72 20.99 -12.34 -7.59
N GLN A 73 21.51 -13.38 -8.25
CA GLN A 73 20.72 -14.13 -9.21
C GLN A 73 19.68 -14.96 -8.47
N LEU A 74 18.41 -14.69 -8.76
CA LEU A 74 17.33 -15.57 -8.35
C LEU A 74 17.47 -16.91 -9.07
N ASP A 75 17.31 -18.00 -8.33
CA ASP A 75 17.24 -19.32 -8.96
C ASP A 75 15.98 -19.45 -9.85
N GLN A 76 16.03 -20.38 -10.79
CA GLN A 76 14.93 -20.59 -11.74
C GLN A 76 13.61 -20.95 -11.05
N ALA A 77 13.67 -21.66 -9.92
CA ALA A 77 12.48 -22.08 -9.18
C ALA A 77 11.76 -20.86 -8.57
N THR A 78 12.53 -19.94 -7.99
CA THR A 78 12.08 -18.67 -7.43
C THR A 78 11.50 -17.80 -8.54
N MET A 79 12.22 -17.63 -9.65
CA MET A 79 11.72 -16.87 -10.81
C MET A 79 10.38 -17.42 -11.34
N ASN A 80 10.25 -18.75 -11.43
CA ASN A 80 9.01 -19.38 -11.87
C ASN A 80 7.85 -19.16 -10.90
N ARG A 81 8.10 -19.29 -9.59
CA ARG A 81 7.11 -19.06 -8.53
C ARG A 81 6.62 -17.61 -8.55
N VAL A 82 7.54 -16.66 -8.62
CA VAL A 82 7.22 -15.23 -8.69
C VAL A 82 6.43 -14.92 -9.95
N GLY A 83 6.86 -15.43 -11.10
CA GLY A 83 6.15 -15.25 -12.35
C GLY A 83 4.72 -15.79 -12.30
N ALA A 84 4.48 -16.90 -11.58
CA ALA A 84 3.12 -17.41 -11.35
C ALA A 84 2.28 -16.45 -10.50
N ILE A 85 2.84 -15.95 -9.40
CA ILE A 85 2.17 -14.98 -8.51
C ILE A 85 1.81 -13.69 -9.24
N VAL A 86 2.75 -13.14 -10.03
CA VAL A 86 2.51 -11.94 -10.85
C VAL A 86 1.41 -12.18 -11.88
N ARG A 87 1.38 -13.36 -12.52
CA ARG A 87 0.29 -13.70 -13.45
C ARG A 87 -1.07 -13.80 -12.76
N GLU A 88 -1.13 -14.40 -11.58
CA GLU A 88 -2.37 -14.47 -10.78
C GLU A 88 -2.87 -13.09 -10.38
N LEU A 89 -1.99 -12.24 -9.83
CA LEU A 89 -2.31 -10.86 -9.46
C LEU A 89 -2.79 -10.06 -10.68
N ASN A 90 -2.07 -10.14 -11.80
CA ASN A 90 -2.44 -9.42 -13.02
C ASN A 90 -3.78 -9.91 -13.58
N GLY A 91 -4.04 -11.22 -13.57
CA GLY A 91 -5.33 -11.79 -13.98
C GLY A 91 -6.48 -11.33 -13.08
N TYR A 92 -6.24 -11.27 -11.77
CA TYR A 92 -7.21 -10.76 -10.81
C TYR A 92 -7.50 -9.26 -11.01
N LEU A 93 -6.47 -8.44 -11.17
CA LEU A 93 -6.60 -7.01 -11.45
C LEU A 93 -7.33 -6.76 -12.78
N LEU A 94 -6.99 -7.51 -13.82
CA LEU A 94 -7.64 -7.43 -15.12
C LEU A 94 -9.13 -7.72 -15.03
N SER A 95 -9.52 -8.78 -14.30
CA SER A 95 -10.94 -9.08 -14.05
C SER A 95 -11.64 -7.92 -13.33
N HIS A 96 -10.99 -7.33 -12.33
CA HIS A 96 -11.53 -6.18 -11.60
C HIS A 96 -11.66 -4.90 -12.44
N ILE A 97 -10.76 -4.69 -13.40
CA ILE A 97 -10.82 -3.57 -14.36
C ILE A 97 -11.97 -3.79 -15.33
N GLN A 98 -12.10 -4.99 -15.90
CA GLN A 98 -13.19 -5.32 -16.83
C GLN A 98 -14.57 -5.18 -16.19
N GLN A 99 -14.72 -5.61 -14.93
CA GLN A 99 -15.96 -5.43 -14.17
C GLN A 99 -16.34 -3.94 -14.05
N ARG A 100 -15.36 -3.07 -13.78
CA ARG A 100 -15.58 -1.62 -13.65
C ARG A 100 -15.77 -0.92 -14.98
N ARG A 101 -15.18 -1.44 -16.06
CA ARG A 101 -15.48 -0.97 -17.42
C ARG A 101 -16.95 -1.23 -17.77
N ALA A 102 -17.50 -2.37 -17.36
CA ALA A 102 -18.92 -2.69 -17.56
C ALA A 102 -19.86 -1.98 -16.57
N ARG A 103 -19.39 -1.73 -15.34
CA ARG A 103 -20.15 -1.09 -14.26
C ARG A 103 -19.26 -0.11 -13.49
N PRO A 104 -19.13 1.13 -13.97
CA PRO A 104 -18.28 2.13 -13.34
C PRO A 104 -18.72 2.46 -11.90
N ASP A 105 -17.75 2.73 -11.06
CA ASP A 105 -17.90 3.24 -9.69
C ASP A 105 -17.11 4.55 -9.50
N ASP A 106 -17.12 5.12 -8.30
CA ASP A 106 -16.34 6.33 -7.99
C ASP A 106 -14.86 6.03 -7.62
N GLY A 107 -14.42 4.78 -7.78
CA GLY A 107 -13.10 4.28 -7.38
C GLY A 107 -11.97 4.71 -8.30
N LEU A 108 -10.72 4.43 -7.88
CA LEU A 108 -9.52 4.81 -8.64
C LEU A 108 -9.50 4.17 -10.04
N ILE A 109 -9.84 2.88 -10.14
CA ILE A 109 -9.83 2.16 -11.42
C ILE A 109 -10.80 2.79 -12.42
N SER A 110 -12.03 3.12 -12.00
CA SER A 110 -13.01 3.78 -12.86
C SER A 110 -12.56 5.16 -13.33
N ARG A 111 -11.82 5.90 -12.48
CA ARG A 111 -11.20 7.19 -12.87
C ARG A 111 -10.07 7.00 -13.88
N LEU A 112 -9.24 5.97 -13.73
CA LEU A 112 -8.19 5.64 -14.71
C LEU A 112 -8.80 5.24 -16.06
N LEU A 113 -9.88 4.44 -16.04
CA LEU A 113 -10.64 4.06 -17.24
C LEU A 113 -11.26 5.27 -17.96
N ALA A 114 -11.67 6.30 -17.21
CA ALA A 114 -12.26 7.52 -17.75
C ALA A 114 -11.22 8.58 -18.15
N ALA A 115 -9.95 8.41 -17.76
CA ALA A 115 -8.90 9.38 -18.04
C ALA A 115 -8.54 9.38 -19.54
N GLU A 116 -8.37 10.58 -20.08
CA GLU A 116 -8.00 10.81 -21.47
C GLU A 116 -6.90 11.88 -21.53
N VAL A 117 -5.81 11.58 -22.23
CA VAL A 117 -4.66 12.48 -22.43
C VAL A 117 -4.36 12.52 -23.92
N ASP A 118 -4.35 13.71 -24.51
CA ASP A 118 -4.12 13.91 -25.94
C ASP A 118 -5.01 13.04 -26.86
N GLY A 119 -6.25 12.82 -26.45
CA GLY A 119 -7.22 11.99 -27.18
C GLY A 119 -7.01 10.47 -27.03
N SER A 120 -6.04 10.04 -26.24
CA SER A 120 -5.75 8.64 -25.95
C SER A 120 -6.23 8.24 -24.57
N ARG A 121 -6.77 7.03 -24.46
CA ARG A 121 -7.22 6.43 -23.19
C ARG A 121 -6.42 5.17 -22.91
N LEU A 122 -6.26 4.86 -21.63
CA LEU A 122 -5.61 3.63 -21.23
C LEU A 122 -6.47 2.41 -21.58
N ASP A 123 -5.83 1.40 -22.15
CA ASP A 123 -6.42 0.07 -22.28
C ASP A 123 -6.37 -0.70 -20.95
N ASP A 124 -6.97 -1.89 -20.92
CA ASP A 124 -7.05 -2.68 -19.68
C ASP A 124 -5.67 -3.14 -19.19
N GLU A 125 -4.75 -3.49 -20.08
CA GLU A 125 -3.40 -3.94 -19.72
C GLU A 125 -2.53 -2.79 -19.22
N GLU A 126 -2.65 -1.61 -19.85
CA GLU A 126 -2.00 -0.39 -19.39
C GLU A 126 -2.48 0.00 -17.99
N ILE A 127 -3.77 -0.14 -17.70
CA ILE A 127 -4.30 0.10 -16.35
C ILE A 127 -3.78 -0.92 -15.34
N VAL A 128 -3.66 -2.20 -15.70
CA VAL A 128 -2.97 -3.20 -14.84
C VAL A 128 -1.54 -2.74 -14.53
N GLY A 129 -0.80 -2.26 -15.54
CA GLY A 129 0.54 -1.73 -15.37
C GLY A 129 0.60 -0.53 -14.42
N VAL A 130 -0.30 0.45 -14.60
CA VAL A 130 -0.41 1.62 -13.72
C VAL A 130 -0.74 1.21 -12.28
N VAL A 131 -1.68 0.29 -12.09
CA VAL A 131 -2.04 -0.22 -10.77
C VAL A 131 -0.86 -0.94 -10.11
N GLY A 132 -0.14 -1.77 -10.86
CA GLY A 132 1.08 -2.44 -10.39
C GLY A 132 2.19 -1.46 -10.01
N LEU A 133 2.34 -0.36 -10.76
CA LEU A 133 3.28 0.72 -10.42
C LEU A 133 2.89 1.41 -9.10
N LEU A 134 1.60 1.76 -8.94
CA LEU A 134 1.10 2.40 -7.72
C LEU A 134 1.28 1.52 -6.48
N LEU A 135 1.06 0.22 -6.63
CA LEU A 135 1.26 -0.78 -5.58
C LEU A 135 2.71 -0.79 -5.08
N ASN A 136 3.68 -0.88 -5.99
CA ASN A 136 5.10 -0.91 -5.64
C ASN A 136 5.59 0.44 -5.10
N ALA A 137 5.25 1.54 -5.78
CA ALA A 137 5.73 2.87 -5.44
C ALA A 137 5.25 3.30 -4.04
N GLY A 138 3.99 3.03 -3.71
CA GLY A 138 3.38 3.39 -2.43
C GLY A 138 3.84 2.52 -1.27
N HIS A 139 4.27 1.28 -1.53
CA HIS A 139 4.66 0.35 -0.48
C HIS A 139 6.07 0.62 0.05
N ILE A 140 7.11 0.42 -0.77
CA ILE A 140 8.51 0.40 -0.32
C ILE A 140 8.90 1.74 0.32
N THR A 141 8.53 2.85 -0.34
CA THR A 141 8.91 4.20 0.13
C THR A 141 8.23 4.56 1.45
N THR A 142 6.96 4.20 1.64
CA THR A 142 6.20 4.50 2.85
C THR A 142 6.66 3.63 4.01
N THR A 143 6.92 2.34 3.78
CA THR A 143 7.49 1.43 4.79
C THR A 143 8.83 1.97 5.30
N ALA A 144 9.74 2.32 4.39
CA ALA A 144 11.03 2.89 4.73
C ALA A 144 10.91 4.25 5.45
N LEU A 145 10.00 5.13 4.99
CA LEU A 145 9.76 6.42 5.62
C LEU A 145 9.29 6.26 7.06
N LEU A 146 8.30 5.39 7.31
CA LEU A 146 7.76 5.16 8.66
C LEU A 146 8.81 4.56 9.59
N GLY A 147 9.56 3.55 9.11
CA GLY A 147 10.65 2.94 9.88
C GLY A 147 11.72 3.96 10.27
N ASN A 148 12.24 4.71 9.29
CA ASN A 148 13.27 5.72 9.52
C ASN A 148 12.78 6.89 10.38
N ALA A 149 11.52 7.30 10.23
CA ALA A 149 10.94 8.36 11.03
C ALA A 149 10.88 7.98 12.51
N ILE A 150 10.42 6.77 12.84
CA ILE A 150 10.36 6.32 14.23
C ILE A 150 11.76 6.07 14.79
N LEU A 151 12.68 5.49 14.01
CA LEU A 151 14.08 5.33 14.43
C LEU A 151 14.71 6.67 14.81
N CYS A 152 14.55 7.70 13.96
CA CYS A 152 15.07 9.04 14.21
C CYS A 152 14.46 9.68 15.47
N LEU A 153 13.17 9.43 15.73
CA LEU A 153 12.50 9.93 16.94
C LEU A 153 13.01 9.21 18.21
N ASP A 154 13.30 7.92 18.12
CA ASP A 154 13.86 7.11 19.22
C ASP A 154 15.30 7.53 19.56
N GLU A 155 16.12 7.82 18.54
CA GLU A 155 17.50 8.32 18.71
C GLU A 155 17.55 9.77 19.25
N HIS A 156 16.47 10.54 19.09
CA HIS A 156 16.39 11.95 19.51
C HIS A 156 15.13 12.27 20.36
N PRO A 157 14.97 11.65 21.54
CA PRO A 157 13.72 11.68 22.30
C PRO A 157 13.30 13.08 22.78
N ALA A 158 14.26 13.97 23.07
CA ALA A 158 13.96 15.35 23.44
C ALA A 158 13.35 16.17 22.29
N ALA A 159 13.88 16.00 21.07
CA ALA A 159 13.35 16.65 19.87
C ALA A 159 12.02 16.02 19.42
N ALA A 160 11.86 14.71 19.65
CA ALA A 160 10.60 14.00 19.42
C ALA A 160 9.48 14.54 20.32
N ALA A 161 9.72 14.64 21.63
CA ALA A 161 8.75 15.15 22.60
C ALA A 161 8.30 16.59 22.27
N GLU A 162 9.25 17.47 21.93
CA GLU A 162 8.95 18.85 21.56
C GLU A 162 8.11 18.95 20.27
N ARG A 163 8.49 18.20 19.21
CA ARG A 163 7.84 18.28 17.90
C ARG A 163 6.49 17.57 17.83
N ILE A 164 6.34 16.43 18.52
CA ILE A 164 5.09 15.67 18.57
C ILE A 164 4.05 16.43 19.40
N MET A 165 4.42 16.96 20.57
CA MET A 165 3.48 17.72 21.40
C MET A 165 2.99 18.99 20.69
N LYS A 166 3.90 19.73 20.05
CA LYS A 166 3.55 20.97 19.33
C LYS A 166 2.54 20.72 18.20
N ARG A 167 2.68 19.64 17.43
CA ARG A 167 1.74 19.27 16.35
C ARG A 167 0.41 18.71 16.84
N ILE A 168 0.37 17.99 17.95
CA ILE A 168 -0.90 17.53 18.56
C ILE A 168 -1.70 18.74 19.07
N THR A 169 -1.04 19.75 19.62
CA THR A 169 -1.70 20.99 20.06
C THR A 169 -2.21 21.85 18.88
N ASP A 170 -1.51 21.83 17.74
CA ASP A 170 -1.90 22.58 16.53
C ASP A 170 -2.95 21.86 15.65
N MET A 171 -3.27 20.58 15.93
CA MET A 171 -4.34 19.83 15.28
C MET A 171 -5.70 20.09 15.96
N GLU A 172 -6.23 21.31 15.84
CA GLU A 172 -7.66 21.53 16.12
C GLU A 172 -8.51 20.73 15.12
N PRO A 173 -9.67 20.18 15.56
CA PRO A 173 -10.57 19.46 14.68
C PRO A 173 -11.12 20.44 13.64
N ARG A 174 -10.63 20.36 12.40
CA ARG A 174 -11.34 20.94 11.26
C ARG A 174 -12.59 20.11 11.03
N ILE A 175 -13.68 20.54 11.67
CA ILE A 175 -15.06 20.14 11.37
C ILE A 175 -15.39 20.59 9.94
#